data_AF-A0A2P5HEY0-F1
#
_entry.id   AF-A0A2P5HEY0-F1
#
_cell.length_a   1.000
_cell.length_b   1.000
_cell.length_c   1.000
_cell.angle_alpha   90.00
_cell.angle_beta   90.00
_cell.angle_gamma   90.00
#
_symmetry.space_group_name_H-M   'P 1'
#
loop_
_entity.id
_entity.type
_entity.pdbx_description
1 polymer ?
#
loop_
_entity_poly.entity_id
_entity_poly.type
_entity_poly.pdbx_seq_one_letter_code
_entity_poly.pdbx_strand_id
1 'polypeptide(L)'
;LYTTYIRLEPTDRNSTAAAINSCTDEDNGNGVSAATCGFRWTTGGFDGSTGVGEQMNVLGALTSLLLDLQRSDLGGPVTNSTGGTSVGDPNAGKEPDYMKPLPPPEAGDKAGAAIITVLLLASTLGMLSWINSNRFGG
;
A
#
# COMPACT_ATOMS: atom_id res chain seq x y z
N LEU A 1 8.28 -32.28 -1.77
CA LEU A 1 6.95 -31.71 -1.41
C LEU A 1 6.34 -32.40 -0.20
N TYR A 2 6.26 -33.74 -0.17
CA TYR A 2 5.68 -34.49 0.97
C TYR A 2 6.39 -34.26 2.32
N THR A 3 7.73 -34.27 2.37
CA THR A 3 8.50 -33.98 3.60
C THR A 3 8.27 -32.57 4.16
N THR A 4 8.14 -31.58 3.28
CA THR A 4 7.93 -30.18 3.69
C THR A 4 6.53 -30.01 4.30
N TYR A 5 5.53 -30.67 3.70
CA TYR A 5 4.14 -30.67 4.16
C TYR A 5 3.99 -31.16 5.60
N ILE A 6 4.55 -32.34 5.93
CA ILE A 6 4.43 -32.95 7.27
C ILE A 6 5.05 -32.04 8.36
N ARG A 7 5.99 -31.18 7.99
CA ARG A 7 6.68 -30.25 8.90
C ARG A 7 5.94 -28.93 9.05
N LEU A 8 5.30 -28.45 7.99
CA LEU A 8 4.62 -27.15 7.96
C LEU A 8 3.21 -27.23 8.53
N GLU A 9 2.44 -28.26 8.19
CA GLU A 9 1.03 -28.40 8.56
C GLU A 9 0.75 -28.21 10.07
N PRO A 10 1.47 -28.88 11.00
CA PRO A 10 1.23 -28.66 12.43
C PRO A 10 1.66 -27.26 12.90
N THR A 11 2.66 -26.67 12.24
CA THR A 11 3.16 -25.32 12.57
C THR A 11 2.15 -24.27 12.13
N ASP A 12 1.61 -24.37 10.91
CA ASP A 12 0.63 -23.45 10.37
C ASP A 12 -0.69 -23.51 11.15
N ARG A 13 -1.13 -24.71 11.57
CA ARG A 13 -2.29 -24.86 12.47
C ARG A 13 -2.09 -24.12 13.78
N ASN A 14 -0.95 -24.33 14.44
CA ASN A 14 -0.66 -23.69 15.72
C ASN A 14 -0.56 -22.16 15.57
N SER A 15 0.10 -21.70 14.51
CA SER A 15 0.22 -20.27 14.21
C SER A 15 -1.14 -19.64 13.94
N THR A 16 -2.00 -20.31 13.17
CA THR A 16 -3.35 -19.81 12.86
C THR A 16 -4.23 -19.77 14.10
N ALA A 17 -4.15 -20.77 14.97
CA ALA A 17 -4.87 -20.77 16.25
C ALA A 17 -4.41 -19.60 17.15
N ALA A 18 -3.11 -19.35 17.23
CA ALA A 18 -2.57 -18.21 17.97
C ALA A 18 -2.97 -16.86 17.36
N ALA A 19 -3.04 -16.77 16.03
CA ALA A 19 -3.50 -15.59 15.31
C ALA A 19 -4.97 -15.27 15.63
N ILE A 20 -5.85 -16.27 15.60
CA ILE A 20 -7.26 -16.12 15.96
C ILE A 20 -7.42 -15.72 17.43
N ASN A 21 -6.62 -16.28 18.33
CA ASN A 21 -6.63 -15.91 19.75
C ASN A 21 -6.19 -14.45 20.01
N SER A 22 -5.50 -13.82 19.06
CA SER A 22 -5.17 -12.39 19.12
C SER A 22 -6.31 -11.48 18.65
N CYS A 23 -7.43 -12.05 18.17
CA CYS A 23 -8.61 -11.33 17.75
C CYS A 23 -9.64 -11.21 18.88
N THR A 24 -10.11 -9.99 19.11
CA THR A 24 -10.98 -9.62 20.24
C THR A 24 -11.99 -8.57 19.78
N ASP A 25 -13.07 -8.39 20.54
CA ASP A 25 -14.10 -7.42 20.24
C ASP A 25 -13.74 -6.01 20.77
N GLU A 26 -12.59 -5.50 20.32
CA GLU A 26 -12.10 -4.18 20.69
C GLU A 26 -12.48 -3.14 19.62
N ASP A 27 -12.91 -1.96 20.08
CA ASP A 27 -13.18 -0.82 19.20
C ASP A 27 -11.86 -0.22 18.70
N ASN A 28 -11.59 -0.41 17.42
CA ASN A 28 -10.44 0.11 16.69
C ASN A 28 -10.72 1.50 16.08
N GLY A 29 -11.85 2.13 16.43
CA GLY A 29 -12.24 3.45 15.95
C GLY A 29 -12.73 3.48 14.49
N ASN A 30 -12.94 2.33 13.86
CA ASN A 30 -13.44 2.24 12.47
C ASN A 30 -14.93 1.89 12.36
N GLY A 31 -15.65 1.82 13.48
CA GLY A 31 -17.09 1.52 13.51
C GLY A 31 -17.44 0.03 13.41
N VAL A 32 -16.44 -0.85 13.34
CA VAL A 32 -16.60 -2.31 13.41
C VAL A 32 -15.71 -2.83 14.54
N SER A 33 -16.33 -3.05 15.69
CA SER A 33 -15.68 -3.56 16.90
C SER A 33 -15.72 -5.09 17.03
N ALA A 34 -16.23 -5.81 16.02
CA ALA A 34 -16.26 -7.26 16.02
C ALA A 34 -14.98 -7.81 15.38
N ALA A 35 -14.22 -8.63 16.13
CA ALA A 35 -12.99 -9.29 15.67
C ALA A 35 -11.83 -8.37 15.23
N THR A 36 -11.46 -7.42 16.07
CA THR A 36 -10.20 -6.68 15.93
C THR A 36 -9.00 -7.57 16.29
N CYS A 37 -8.08 -7.78 15.34
CA CYS A 37 -6.91 -8.65 15.50
C CYS A 37 -5.62 -7.88 15.76
N GLY A 38 -4.79 -8.43 16.64
CA GLY A 38 -3.43 -7.97 16.92
C GLY A 38 -2.36 -8.61 16.02
N PHE A 39 -1.10 -8.21 16.24
CA PHE A 39 0.03 -8.73 15.46
C PHE A 39 0.85 -9.80 16.20
N ARG A 40 0.97 -9.68 17.53
CA ARG A 40 1.83 -10.54 18.35
C ARG A 40 1.12 -11.84 18.74
N TRP A 41 1.21 -12.84 17.87
CA TRP A 41 0.62 -14.16 18.11
C TRP A 41 1.40 -15.00 19.14
N THR A 42 2.66 -14.64 19.42
CA THR A 42 3.49 -15.34 20.41
C THR A 42 3.13 -15.03 21.85
N THR A 43 2.45 -13.91 22.11
CA THR A 43 2.03 -13.50 23.46
C THR A 43 0.68 -14.08 23.87
N GLY A 44 0.00 -14.78 22.97
CA GLY A 44 -1.24 -15.52 23.28
C GLY A 44 -2.47 -14.64 23.52
N GLY A 45 -2.49 -13.41 23.01
CA GLY A 45 -3.61 -12.49 23.17
C GLY A 45 -3.44 -11.22 22.35
N PHE A 46 -4.44 -10.35 22.44
CA PHE A 46 -4.45 -9.05 21.77
C PHE A 46 -3.38 -8.13 22.36
N ASP A 47 -2.60 -7.51 21.48
CA ASP A 47 -1.44 -6.68 21.83
C ASP A 47 -1.72 -5.17 21.72
N GLY A 48 -2.94 -4.78 21.38
CA GLY A 48 -3.34 -3.39 21.19
C GLY A 48 -2.88 -2.78 19.86
N SER A 49 -2.16 -3.52 19.01
CA SER A 49 -1.84 -3.07 17.65
C SER A 49 -3.01 -3.39 16.74
N THR A 50 -3.58 -2.38 16.09
CA THR A 50 -4.71 -2.57 15.18
C THR A 50 -4.45 -1.86 13.87
N GLY A 51 -4.80 -2.52 12.78
CA GLY A 51 -4.56 -2.01 11.45
C GLY A 51 -4.92 -3.01 10.37
N VAL A 52 -4.87 -2.54 9.12
CA VAL A 52 -5.20 -3.36 7.95
C VAL A 52 -4.17 -4.49 7.77
N GLY A 53 -2.91 -4.25 8.15
CA GLY A 53 -1.85 -5.25 8.04
C GLY A 53 -2.07 -6.43 9.00
N GLU A 54 -2.41 -6.14 10.25
CA GLU A 54 -2.72 -7.12 11.28
C GLU A 54 -3.90 -8.01 10.85
N GLN A 55 -4.97 -7.38 10.36
CA GLN A 55 -6.13 -8.08 9.83
C GLN A 55 -5.80 -8.94 8.59
N MET A 56 -5.01 -8.41 7.65
CA MET A 56 -4.56 -9.18 6.48
C MET A 56 -3.68 -10.36 6.86
N ASN A 57 -2.84 -10.23 7.89
CA ASN A 57 -1.97 -11.32 8.33
C ASN A 57 -2.79 -12.48 8.92
N VAL A 58 -3.77 -12.19 9.78
CA VAL A 58 -4.65 -13.24 10.32
C VAL A 58 -5.48 -13.90 9.21
N LEU A 59 -6.01 -13.12 8.27
CA LEU A 59 -6.72 -13.65 7.10
C LEU A 59 -5.82 -14.53 6.23
N GLY A 60 -4.56 -14.14 6.02
CA GLY A 60 -3.56 -14.91 5.28
C GLY A 60 -3.26 -16.26 5.95
N ALA A 61 -3.12 -16.28 7.27
CA ALA A 61 -2.93 -17.52 8.03
C ALA A 61 -4.14 -18.45 7.91
N LEU A 62 -5.35 -17.91 8.10
CA LEU A 62 -6.60 -18.66 7.99
C LEU A 62 -6.80 -19.25 6.59
N THR A 63 -6.62 -18.44 5.55
CA THR A 63 -6.78 -18.88 4.16
C THR A 63 -5.73 -19.93 3.78
N SER A 64 -4.49 -19.80 4.25
CA SER A 64 -3.44 -20.80 4.04
C SER A 64 -3.79 -22.15 4.68
N LEU A 65 -4.40 -22.14 5.87
CA LEU A 65 -4.88 -23.35 6.52
C LEU A 65 -6.05 -24.00 5.76
N LEU A 66 -6.99 -23.21 5.22
CA LEU A 66 -8.09 -23.73 4.40
C LEU A 66 -7.58 -24.40 3.12
N LEU A 67 -6.59 -23.80 2.45
CA LEU A 67 -5.96 -24.38 1.27
C LEU A 67 -5.36 -25.75 1.57
N ASP A 68 -4.83 -25.94 2.78
CA ASP A 68 -4.25 -27.22 3.18
C ASP A 68 -5.32 -28.28 3.50
N LEU A 69 -6.45 -27.87 4.06
CA LEU A 69 -7.60 -28.73 4.31
C LEU A 69 -8.30 -29.21 3.02
N GLN A 70 -8.38 -28.36 2.00
CA GLN A 70 -9.05 -28.65 0.72
C GLN A 70 -8.08 -29.04 -0.40
N ARG A 71 -6.85 -29.39 -0.04
CA ARG A 71 -5.78 -29.67 -1.00
C ARG A 71 -6.07 -30.83 -1.94
N SER A 72 -6.82 -31.84 -1.48
CA SER A 72 -7.26 -32.97 -2.30
C SER A 72 -8.17 -32.54 -3.46
N ASP A 73 -8.91 -31.45 -3.27
CA ASP A 73 -9.97 -31.01 -4.17
C ASP A 73 -9.52 -29.84 -5.06
N LEU A 74 -8.61 -28.99 -4.56
CA LEU A 74 -8.21 -27.74 -5.22
C LEU A 74 -7.02 -27.87 -6.19
N GLY A 75 -6.27 -28.98 -6.16
CA GLY A 75 -5.09 -29.14 -7.00
C GLY A 75 -3.97 -28.11 -6.73
N GLY A 76 -2.90 -28.15 -7.52
CA GLY A 76 -1.81 -27.16 -7.44
C GLY A 76 -2.11 -25.89 -8.24
N PRO A 77 -1.25 -24.85 -8.16
CA PRO A 77 -1.37 -23.65 -8.97
C PRO A 77 -1.47 -23.99 -10.47
N VAL A 78 -2.45 -23.41 -11.16
CA VAL A 78 -2.65 -23.61 -12.59
C VAL A 78 -1.60 -22.88 -13.41
N THR A 79 -1.19 -23.51 -14.49
CA THR A 79 -0.28 -23.00 -15.51
C THR A 79 -1.07 -22.57 -16.74
N ASN A 80 -0.39 -21.96 -17.72
CA ASN A 80 -0.98 -21.68 -19.03
C ASN A 80 -1.58 -22.93 -19.70
N SER A 81 -1.00 -24.11 -19.47
CA SER A 81 -1.47 -25.37 -20.04
C SER A 81 -2.48 -26.12 -19.17
N THR A 82 -2.69 -25.71 -17.92
CA THR A 82 -3.54 -26.43 -16.95
C THR A 82 -4.74 -25.61 -16.46
N GLY A 83 -5.20 -24.65 -17.28
CA GLY A 83 -6.45 -23.91 -17.03
C GLY A 83 -6.27 -22.49 -16.50
N GLY A 84 -5.07 -21.92 -16.55
CA GLY A 84 -4.87 -20.50 -16.29
C GLY A 84 -5.55 -19.63 -17.34
N THR A 85 -6.46 -18.74 -16.93
CA THR A 85 -7.20 -17.83 -17.81
C THR A 85 -6.50 -16.48 -18.03
N SER A 86 -5.46 -16.18 -17.25
CA SER A 86 -4.68 -14.95 -17.41
C SER A 86 -3.83 -15.01 -18.69
N VAL A 87 -4.00 -14.01 -19.56
CA VAL A 87 -3.24 -13.85 -20.81
C VAL A 87 -2.10 -12.87 -20.58
N GLY A 88 -0.86 -13.29 -20.90
CA GLY A 88 0.31 -12.42 -20.77
C GLY A 88 0.37 -11.34 -21.85
N ASP A 89 0.87 -10.16 -21.51
CA ASP A 89 1.20 -9.09 -22.45
C ASP A 89 2.72 -9.10 -22.73
N PRO A 90 3.16 -9.32 -23.98
CA PRO A 90 4.57 -9.24 -24.37
C PRO A 90 5.22 -7.86 -24.16
N ASN A 91 4.43 -6.80 -23.96
CA ASN A 91 4.89 -5.45 -23.69
C ASN A 91 4.88 -5.09 -22.19
N ALA A 92 4.48 -6.00 -21.30
CA ALA A 92 4.52 -5.76 -19.86
C ALA A 92 5.95 -5.41 -19.40
N GLY A 93 6.10 -4.27 -18.72
CA GLY A 93 7.41 -3.78 -18.25
C GLY A 93 8.22 -2.98 -19.27
N LYS A 94 7.70 -2.72 -20.48
CA LYS A 94 8.25 -1.67 -21.34
C LYS A 94 8.08 -0.32 -20.67
N GLU A 95 9.05 0.57 -20.88
CA GLU A 95 8.97 1.94 -20.36
C GLU A 95 7.63 2.55 -20.76
N PRO A 96 6.79 2.92 -19.78
CA PRO A 96 5.52 3.52 -20.08
C PRO A 96 5.77 4.89 -20.70
N ASP A 97 4.86 5.36 -21.56
CA ASP A 97 5.05 6.61 -22.30
C ASP A 97 5.30 7.84 -21.39
N TYR A 98 4.92 7.79 -20.11
CA TYR A 98 5.19 8.83 -19.12
C TYR A 98 6.59 8.80 -18.50
N MET A 99 7.37 7.72 -18.67
CA MET A 99 8.79 7.67 -18.28
C MET A 99 9.72 8.17 -19.38
N LYS A 100 9.19 8.46 -20.58
CA LYS A 100 9.98 9.08 -21.65
C LYS A 100 10.45 10.47 -21.16
N PRO A 101 11.74 10.80 -21.33
CA PRO A 101 12.23 12.14 -21.00
C PRO A 101 11.36 13.19 -21.69
N LEU A 102 10.84 14.14 -20.92
CA LEU A 102 10.13 15.29 -21.48
C LEU A 102 11.06 15.98 -22.50
N PRO A 103 10.54 16.39 -23.66
CA PRO A 103 11.34 17.13 -24.63
C PRO A 103 11.92 18.39 -23.96
N PRO A 104 13.12 18.83 -24.37
CA PRO A 104 13.71 20.04 -23.82
C PRO A 104 12.76 21.23 -24.03
N PRO A 105 12.60 22.13 -23.05
CA PRO A 105 11.66 23.24 -23.13
C PRO A 105 11.99 24.14 -24.31
N GLU A 106 10.95 24.51 -25.07
CA GLU A 106 11.09 25.36 -26.25
C GLU A 106 11.44 26.81 -25.85
N ALA A 107 11.90 27.61 -26.80
CA ALA A 107 12.18 29.03 -26.58
C ALA A 107 10.95 29.79 -26.01
N GLY A 108 9.74 29.40 -26.43
CA GLY A 108 8.48 29.96 -25.92
C GLY A 108 8.26 29.69 -24.42
N ASP A 109 8.48 28.46 -23.96
CA ASP A 109 8.32 28.07 -22.55
C ASP A 109 9.31 28.81 -21.65
N LYS A 110 10.56 28.98 -22.12
CA LYS A 110 11.59 29.73 -21.40
C LYS A 110 11.25 31.21 -21.27
N ALA A 111 10.73 31.81 -22.35
CA ALA A 111 10.31 33.21 -22.34
C ALA A 111 9.11 33.42 -21.41
N GLY A 112 8.09 32.55 -21.47
CA GLY A 112 6.93 32.60 -20.59
C GLY A 112 7.29 32.46 -19.12
N ALA A 113 8.15 31.49 -18.77
CA ALA A 113 8.62 31.28 -17.41
C ALA A 113 9.39 32.50 -16.86
N ALA A 114 10.23 33.12 -17.68
CA ALA A 114 10.98 34.31 -17.28
C ALA A 114 10.06 35.51 -17.01
N ILE A 115 9.08 35.76 -17.89
CA ILE A 115 8.13 36.87 -17.75
C ILE A 115 7.30 36.72 -16.47
N ILE A 116 6.76 35.53 -16.21
CA ILE A 116 5.95 35.26 -15.00
C ILE A 116 6.80 35.49 -13.74
N THR A 117 8.06 35.02 -13.74
CA THR A 117 8.96 35.21 -12.60
C THR A 117 9.23 36.68 -12.32
N VAL A 118 9.48 37.47 -13.37
CA VAL A 118 9.69 38.92 -13.24
C VAL A 118 8.44 39.62 -12.72
N LEU A 119 7.26 39.28 -13.22
CA LEU A 119 6.00 39.86 -12.75
C LEU A 119 5.72 39.56 -11.28
N LEU A 120 5.97 38.32 -10.84
CA LEU A 120 5.82 37.92 -9.43
C LEU A 120 6.81 38.67 -8.51
N LEU A 121 8.07 38.81 -8.94
CA LEU A 121 9.07 39.57 -8.18
C LEU A 121 8.71 41.06 -8.12
N ALA A 122 8.30 41.65 -9.24
CA ALA A 122 7.89 43.06 -9.28
C ALA A 122 6.64 43.30 -8.41
N SER A 123 5.66 42.39 -8.45
CA SER A 123 4.44 42.49 -7.66
C SER A 123 4.73 42.39 -6.16
N THR A 124 5.55 41.44 -5.73
CA THR A 124 5.91 41.26 -4.31
C THR A 124 6.70 42.46 -3.79
N LEU A 125 7.71 42.93 -4.53
CA LEU A 125 8.48 44.13 -4.15
C LEU A 125 7.62 45.40 -4.15
N GLY A 126 6.72 45.55 -5.12
CA GLY A 126 5.77 46.66 -5.17
C GLY A 126 4.82 46.69 -3.97
N MET A 127 4.26 45.54 -3.60
CA MET A 127 3.37 45.42 -2.44
C MET A 127 4.10 45.68 -1.11
N LEU A 128 5.34 45.17 -0.98
CA LEU A 128 6.19 45.45 0.17
C LEU A 128 6.54 46.95 0.26
N SER A 129 6.87 47.59 -0.87
CA SER A 129 7.16 49.02 -0.91
C SER A 129 5.94 49.86 -0.51
N TRP A 130 4.74 49.51 -1.00
CA TRP A 130 3.50 50.22 -0.69
C TRP A 130 3.11 50.12 0.79
N ILE A 131 3.26 48.93 1.41
CA ILE A 131 2.99 48.76 2.84
C ILE A 131 3.98 49.57 3.70
N ASN A 132 5.24 49.69 3.25
CA ASN A 132 6.26 50.45 3.97
C ASN A 132 6.18 51.96 3.76
N SER A 133 5.64 52.45 2.63
CA SER A 133 5.47 53.89 2.40
C SER A 133 4.47 54.56 3.35
N ASN A 134 3.48 53.81 3.86
CA ASN A 134 2.47 54.34 4.77
C ASN A 134 2.98 54.57 6.21
N ARG A 135 4.24 54.25 6.50
CA ARG A 135 4.88 54.44 7.81
C ARG A 135 5.72 55.73 7.90
N PHE A 136 5.89 56.45 6.80
CA PHE A 136 6.71 57.67 6.70
C PHE A 136 5.91 58.91 6.25
N GLY A 137 4.59 58.82 6.17
CA GLY A 137 3.68 59.92 5.84
C GLY A 137 2.98 60.51 7.07
N GLY A 138 3.75 60.84 8.11
CA GLY A 138 3.32 61.73 9.20
C GLY A 138 3.71 63.17 8.88
#